data_AF-A0A0H5R5H6-F1
#
_entry.id   AF-A0A0H5R5H6-F1
#
_cell.length_a   1.000
_cell.length_b   1.000
_cell.length_c   1.000
_cell.angle_alpha   90.00
_cell.angle_beta   90.00
_cell.angle_gamma   90.00
#
_symmetry.space_group_name_H-M   'P 1'
#
loop_
_entity.id
_entity.type
_entity.pdbx_description
1 polymer ?
#
loop_
_entity_poly.entity_id
_entity_poly.type
_entity_poly.pdbx_seq_one_letter_code
_entity_poly.pdbx_strand_id
1 'polypeptide(L)'
;CQVYGNRKSHFFGLDTPSGIGVLKPLFLGLSSDLFQMMGSAPKTNGHSSVNYIKFRSGVKRLNWRSCAISITVVLVALSVAAAALYIVNAFRDREPQIDKDYRRDTNFLISKLNQCSVTSPTPEQVRQYHDQYQTFLDKYRGKQISDKKRMREALNNAKEEYLAAYETSFEEALNILNNLIDEYPKLAQSCTKAQVDDFYSQYDDALALLNSHILKPTSCEEAAKKLADDMEEYENDNMEIFMTTAKQIEEFSERYIKGDEDVGKLKEEWDKMSTEMMMVPRDVWDRILKLDERFWVIE
;
A
#
# COMPACT_ATOMS: atom_id res chain seq x y z
N CYS A 1 -18.76 -33.06 -18.79
CA CYS A 1 -19.17 -32.07 -17.78
C CYS A 1 -18.14 -32.00 -16.67
N GLN A 2 -17.12 -31.15 -16.83
CA GLN A 2 -16.16 -30.80 -15.79
C GLN A 2 -15.93 -29.29 -15.86
N VAL A 3 -15.86 -28.70 -14.66
CA VAL A 3 -15.93 -27.29 -14.35
C VAL A 3 -14.60 -26.62 -14.69
N TYR A 4 -14.60 -25.65 -15.61
CA TYR A 4 -13.46 -24.76 -15.81
C TYR A 4 -13.40 -23.77 -14.64
N GLY A 5 -12.34 -23.90 -13.84
CA GLY A 5 -11.98 -22.97 -12.79
C GLY A 5 -11.49 -21.67 -13.40
N ASN A 6 -12.35 -20.66 -13.33
CA ASN A 6 -12.13 -19.29 -13.73
C ASN A 6 -11.03 -18.67 -12.83
N ARG A 7 -9.78 -18.56 -13.32
CA ARG A 7 -8.74 -17.76 -12.65
C ARG A 7 -8.90 -16.32 -13.11
N LYS A 8 -9.59 -15.52 -12.30
CA LYS A 8 -9.49 -14.06 -12.36
C LYS A 8 -8.09 -13.64 -11.95
N SER A 9 -7.35 -13.06 -12.88
CA SER A 9 -6.21 -12.18 -12.60
C SER A 9 -6.73 -11.00 -11.78
N HIS A 10 -6.32 -10.92 -10.52
CA HIS A 10 -6.59 -9.75 -9.69
C HIS A 10 -5.63 -8.63 -10.09
N PHE A 11 -6.03 -7.83 -11.07
CA PHE A 11 -5.52 -6.47 -11.23
C PHE A 11 -6.06 -5.62 -10.06
N PHE A 12 -5.18 -5.14 -9.19
CA PHE A 12 -5.56 -4.20 -8.13
C PHE A 12 -5.77 -2.80 -8.74
N GLY A 13 -6.95 -2.58 -9.31
CA GLY A 13 -7.44 -1.25 -9.66
C GLY A 13 -7.85 -0.48 -8.41
N LEU A 14 -7.20 0.65 -8.16
CA LEU A 14 -7.62 1.63 -7.16
C LEU A 14 -8.76 2.47 -7.73
N ASP A 15 -10.00 2.02 -7.53
CA ASP A 15 -11.18 2.86 -7.73
C ASP A 15 -11.29 3.89 -6.60
N THR A 16 -11.27 5.17 -6.98
CA THR A 16 -11.86 6.25 -6.19
C THR A 16 -13.16 6.69 -6.83
N PRO A 17 -14.24 6.81 -6.04
CA PRO A 17 -15.01 8.04 -6.14
C PRO A 17 -15.37 8.65 -4.78
N SER A 18 -15.22 9.96 -4.76
CA SER A 18 -15.82 10.94 -3.86
C SER A 18 -17.34 10.78 -3.73
N GLY A 19 -17.86 10.89 -2.50
CA GLY A 19 -19.30 10.94 -2.25
C GLY A 19 -19.61 11.33 -0.80
N ILE A 20 -19.95 12.60 -0.62
CA ILE A 20 -20.38 13.25 0.61
C ILE A 20 -21.76 12.70 1.05
N GLY A 21 -21.99 12.51 2.36
CA GLY A 21 -23.30 12.85 2.92
C GLY A 21 -23.87 11.98 4.05
N VAL A 22 -23.81 12.55 5.26
CA VAL A 22 -24.89 12.63 6.27
C VAL A 22 -25.30 11.35 7.02
N LEU A 23 -25.06 11.30 8.34
CA LEU A 23 -26.12 11.25 9.37
C LEU A 23 -25.58 11.43 10.81
N LYS A 24 -26.53 11.77 11.68
CA LYS A 24 -26.51 12.58 12.91
C LYS A 24 -26.06 11.87 14.21
N PRO A 25 -25.88 12.64 15.31
CA PRO A 25 -25.35 12.16 16.59
C PRO A 25 -26.42 11.51 17.47
N LEU A 26 -25.99 10.59 18.33
CA LEU A 26 -26.78 10.09 19.45
C LEU A 26 -26.06 10.36 20.77
N PHE A 27 -26.79 11.08 21.61
CA PHE A 27 -26.52 11.46 22.99
C PHE A 27 -26.74 10.28 23.95
N LEU A 28 -26.44 10.57 25.24
CA LEU A 28 -26.67 9.82 26.49
C LEU A 28 -25.43 9.00 26.89
N GLY A 29 -24.80 9.21 28.04
CA GLY A 29 -25.29 9.68 29.35
C GLY A 29 -24.79 8.69 30.41
N LEU A 30 -24.77 9.10 31.68
CA LEU A 30 -24.35 8.36 32.89
C LEU A 30 -22.84 8.41 33.21
N SER A 31 -22.38 8.57 34.45
CA SER A 31 -23.04 8.76 35.74
C SER A 31 -22.00 9.24 36.76
N SER A 32 -22.48 9.98 37.76
CA SER A 32 -21.82 10.24 39.03
C SER A 32 -21.60 8.95 39.83
N ASP A 33 -20.44 8.79 40.46
CA ASP A 33 -20.26 8.61 41.91
C ASP A 33 -18.89 7.99 42.26
N LEU A 34 -18.49 8.22 43.52
CA LEU A 34 -17.37 7.65 44.29
C LEU A 34 -15.96 8.25 44.02
N PHE A 35 -15.14 8.66 44.99
CA PHE A 35 -15.16 8.46 46.44
C PHE A 35 -14.28 9.50 47.17
N GLN A 36 -14.64 9.75 48.43
CA GLN A 36 -13.87 10.47 49.44
C GLN A 36 -12.53 9.77 49.75
N MET A 37 -11.50 10.54 50.07
CA MET A 37 -10.49 10.09 51.04
C MET A 37 -9.91 11.27 51.82
N MET A 38 -10.02 11.18 53.14
CA MET A 38 -9.49 12.08 54.14
C MET A 38 -7.98 11.87 54.39
N GLY A 39 -7.34 12.92 54.91
CA GLY A 39 -6.10 12.85 55.69
C GLY A 39 -5.14 13.99 55.31
N SER A 40 -4.33 14.61 56.16
CA SER A 40 -4.12 14.60 57.61
C SER A 40 -3.20 15.80 57.86
N ALA A 41 -3.49 16.64 58.84
CA ALA A 41 -2.62 17.75 59.24
C ALA A 41 -1.58 17.27 60.26
N PRO A 42 -0.31 17.71 60.19
CA PRO A 42 0.61 17.64 61.31
C PRO A 42 0.66 18.98 62.06
N LYS A 43 0.53 18.87 63.39
CA LYS A 43 0.93 19.90 64.36
C LYS A 43 2.45 19.87 64.54
N THR A 44 3.08 21.03 64.62
CA THR A 44 4.35 21.19 65.35
C THR A 44 4.33 22.48 66.15
N ASN A 45 4.53 22.32 67.46
CA ASN A 45 4.84 23.39 68.40
C ASN A 45 6.31 23.81 68.24
N GLY A 46 6.59 25.09 68.39
CA GLY A 46 7.96 25.62 68.47
C GLY A 46 7.96 27.07 68.93
N HIS A 47 8.23 27.27 70.23
CA HIS A 47 8.51 28.58 70.83
C HIS A 47 9.74 29.24 70.19
N SER A 48 9.65 30.54 69.87
CA SER A 48 10.82 31.43 69.97
C SER A 48 10.41 32.90 70.14
N SER A 49 10.85 33.45 71.29
CA SER A 49 11.29 34.83 71.56
C SER A 49 10.84 35.96 70.63
N VAL A 50 10.02 36.85 71.20
CA VAL A 50 9.57 38.11 70.62
C VAL A 50 10.66 39.18 70.76
N ASN A 51 11.11 39.76 69.64
CA ASN A 51 11.81 41.05 69.58
C ASN A 51 10.85 42.09 69.01
N TYR A 52 10.43 43.06 69.83
CA TYR A 52 9.58 44.16 69.40
C TYR A 52 10.42 45.23 68.69
N ILE A 53 10.47 45.18 67.36
CA ILE A 53 10.88 46.34 66.54
C ILE A 53 9.66 47.25 66.37
N LYS A 54 9.76 48.45 66.93
CA LYS A 54 8.76 49.50 66.91
C LYS A 54 8.67 50.10 65.50
N PHE A 55 7.81 49.54 64.64
CA PHE A 55 7.49 50.14 63.34
C PHE A 55 6.58 51.35 63.52
N ARG A 56 7.03 52.50 63.00
CA ARG A 56 6.25 53.74 62.89
C ARG A 56 4.99 53.47 62.07
N SER A 57 3.86 53.80 62.67
CA SER A 57 2.53 53.75 62.06
C SER A 57 2.38 54.81 60.98
N GLY A 58 2.36 54.36 59.73
CA GLY A 58 1.96 55.13 58.57
C GLY A 58 1.06 54.31 57.63
N VAL A 59 0.19 53.46 58.18
CA VAL A 59 -0.72 52.62 57.39
C VAL A 59 -2.11 53.21 57.47
N LYS A 60 -2.54 53.85 56.38
CA LYS A 60 -3.94 54.22 56.14
C LYS A 60 -4.79 52.97 56.35
N ARG A 61 -5.84 53.06 57.17
CA ARG A 61 -6.81 51.98 57.40
C ARG A 61 -7.42 51.57 56.06
N LEU A 62 -6.87 50.52 55.44
CA LEU A 62 -7.46 49.85 54.31
C LEU A 62 -8.69 49.08 54.80
N ASN A 63 -9.84 49.35 54.20
CA ASN A 63 -11.09 48.65 54.46
C ASN A 63 -10.88 47.14 54.29
N TRP A 64 -10.84 46.41 55.41
CA TRP A 64 -10.64 44.95 55.44
C TRP A 64 -11.62 44.19 54.54
N ARG A 65 -12.82 44.74 54.32
CA ARG A 65 -13.82 44.19 53.41
C ARG A 65 -13.37 44.22 51.93
N SER A 66 -12.65 45.25 51.48
CA SER A 66 -12.09 45.28 50.11
C SER A 66 -10.91 44.32 49.94
N CYS A 67 -10.13 44.10 50.99
CA CYS A 67 -9.03 43.14 50.96
C CYS A 67 -9.55 41.70 50.90
N ALA A 68 -10.57 41.38 51.71
CA ALA A 68 -11.23 40.08 51.68
C ALA A 68 -11.82 39.77 50.29
N ILE A 69 -12.54 40.71 49.69
CA ILE A 69 -13.10 40.53 48.33
C ILE A 69 -11.99 40.31 47.29
N SER A 70 -10.89 41.08 47.37
CA SER A 70 -9.77 40.90 46.44
C SER A 70 -9.10 39.53 46.59
N ILE A 71 -8.93 39.04 47.81
CA ILE A 71 -8.36 37.71 48.07
C ILE A 71 -9.28 36.62 47.54
N THR A 72 -10.60 36.72 47.75
CA THR A 72 -11.55 35.73 47.23
C THR A 72 -11.55 35.71 45.70
N VAL A 73 -11.50 36.87 45.04
CA VAL A 73 -11.40 36.95 43.57
C VAL A 73 -10.12 36.30 43.06
N VAL A 74 -8.98 36.53 43.72
CA VAL A 74 -7.71 35.90 43.35
C VAL A 74 -7.74 34.39 43.55
N LEU A 75 -8.33 33.89 44.65
CA LEU A 75 -8.46 32.45 44.91
C LEU A 75 -9.37 31.77 43.89
N VAL A 76 -10.49 32.40 43.53
CA VAL A 76 -11.39 31.90 42.48
C VAL A 76 -10.64 31.87 41.14
N ALA A 77 -9.93 32.93 40.77
CA ALA A 77 -9.15 32.96 39.52
C ALA A 77 -8.07 31.85 39.47
N LEU A 78 -7.36 31.63 40.58
CA LEU A 78 -6.36 30.55 40.69
C LEU A 78 -7.02 29.17 40.59
N SER A 79 -8.18 28.97 41.21
CA SER A 79 -8.91 27.69 41.14
C SER A 79 -9.40 27.38 39.72
N VAL A 80 -9.87 28.39 38.99
CA VAL A 80 -10.28 28.25 37.57
C VAL A 80 -9.07 27.96 36.69
N ALA A 81 -7.95 28.66 36.91
CA ALA A 81 -6.71 28.39 36.18
C ALA A 81 -6.17 26.98 36.43
N ALA A 82 -6.23 26.50 37.68
CA ALA A 82 -5.82 25.14 38.05
C ALA A 82 -6.75 24.08 37.44
N ALA A 83 -8.07 24.30 37.44
CA ALA A 83 -9.03 23.41 36.80
C ALA A 83 -8.84 23.36 35.28
N ALA A 84 -8.58 24.51 34.64
CA ALA A 84 -8.27 24.56 33.20
C ALA A 84 -6.98 23.79 32.87
N LEU A 85 -5.92 23.96 33.68
CA LEU A 85 -4.68 23.19 33.52
C LEU A 85 -4.89 21.69 33.74
N TYR A 86 -5.71 21.30 34.72
CA TYR A 86 -6.05 19.90 34.97
C TYR A 86 -6.81 19.29 33.79
N ILE A 87 -7.79 20.00 33.23
CA ILE A 87 -8.54 19.56 32.06
C ILE A 87 -7.62 19.41 30.86
N VAL A 88 -6.76 20.40 30.58
CA VAL A 88 -5.78 20.34 29.48
C VAL A 88 -4.81 19.17 29.65
N ASN A 89 -4.29 18.94 30.86
CA ASN A 89 -3.41 17.81 31.14
C ASN A 89 -4.15 16.45 31.04
N ALA A 90 -5.39 16.37 31.53
CA ALA A 90 -6.20 15.16 31.45
C ALA A 90 -6.56 14.76 30.02
N PHE A 91 -6.65 15.72 29.09
CA PHE A 91 -6.82 15.47 27.66
C PHE A 91 -5.50 15.21 26.93
N ARG A 92 -4.38 15.75 27.42
CA ARG A 92 -3.04 15.54 26.83
C ARG A 92 -2.55 14.09 26.96
N ASP A 93 -2.88 13.41 28.04
CA ASP A 93 -2.41 12.03 28.30
C ASP A 93 -3.34 10.93 27.76
N ARG A 94 -4.52 11.31 27.24
CA ARG A 94 -5.50 10.38 26.65
C ARG A 94 -5.40 10.37 25.15
N GLU A 95 -4.24 9.98 24.66
CA GLU A 95 -4.14 9.65 23.25
C GLU A 95 -5.00 8.41 22.94
N PRO A 96 -5.88 8.50 21.93
CA PRO A 96 -6.71 7.37 21.53
C PRO A 96 -5.84 6.15 21.22
N GLN A 97 -6.24 4.96 21.67
CA GLN A 97 -5.51 3.71 21.37
C GLN A 97 -5.28 3.53 19.86
N ILE A 98 -6.25 3.97 19.05
CA ILE A 98 -6.16 3.97 17.59
C ILE A 98 -5.00 4.81 17.04
N ASP A 99 -4.68 5.95 17.66
CA ASP A 99 -3.58 6.83 17.24
C ASP A 99 -2.22 6.20 17.58
N LYS A 100 -2.12 5.56 18.75
CA LYS A 100 -0.92 4.80 19.15
C LYS A 100 -0.65 3.64 18.20
N ASP A 101 -1.70 2.87 17.87
CA ASP A 101 -1.60 1.75 16.95
C ASP A 101 -1.21 2.23 15.55
N TYR A 102 -1.85 3.31 15.07
CA TYR A 102 -1.55 3.87 13.77
C TYR A 102 -0.09 4.31 13.64
N ARG A 103 0.47 4.98 14.66
CA ARG A 103 1.88 5.38 14.65
C ARG A 103 2.82 4.20 14.63
N ARG A 104 2.55 3.18 15.43
CA ARG A 104 3.34 1.94 15.45
C ARG A 104 3.33 1.26 14.07
N ASP A 105 2.16 1.08 13.49
CA ASP A 105 2.01 0.38 12.20
C ASP A 105 2.64 1.23 11.06
N THR A 106 2.49 2.55 11.09
CA THR A 106 3.14 3.44 10.11
C THR A 106 4.67 3.45 10.26
N ASN A 107 5.18 3.52 11.50
CA ASN A 107 6.62 3.44 11.77
C ASN A 107 7.23 2.12 11.30
N PHE A 108 6.47 1.03 11.43
CA PHE A 108 6.89 -0.26 10.89
C PHE A 108 7.05 -0.20 9.37
N LEU A 109 6.06 0.34 8.64
CA LEU A 109 6.13 0.49 7.18
C LEU A 109 7.32 1.38 6.76
N ILE A 110 7.51 2.51 7.43
CA ILE A 110 8.66 3.41 7.22
C ILE A 110 9.97 2.66 7.43
N SER A 111 10.10 1.94 8.55
CA SER A 111 11.31 1.19 8.86
C SER A 111 11.60 0.12 7.81
N LYS A 112 10.58 -0.50 7.23
CA LYS A 112 10.75 -1.51 6.18
C LYS A 112 11.19 -0.90 4.87
N LEU A 113 10.59 0.22 4.46
CA LEU A 113 11.04 0.96 3.28
C LEU A 113 12.50 1.37 3.42
N ASN A 114 12.86 2.03 4.54
CA ASN A 114 14.23 2.48 4.77
C ASN A 114 15.23 1.31 4.80
N GLN A 115 14.85 0.17 5.39
CA GLN A 115 15.67 -1.05 5.36
C GLN A 115 15.90 -1.51 3.92
N CYS A 116 14.83 -1.55 3.13
CA CYS A 116 14.87 -2.05 1.77
C CYS A 116 15.47 -1.04 0.78
N SER A 117 15.56 0.25 1.11
CA SER A 117 16.31 1.23 0.32
C SER A 117 17.83 1.01 0.37
N VAL A 118 18.33 0.34 1.41
CA VAL A 118 19.77 0.07 1.60
C VAL A 118 20.14 -1.35 1.17
N THR A 119 19.16 -2.27 1.15
CA THR A 119 19.39 -3.68 0.82
C THR A 119 18.23 -4.19 -0.01
N SER A 120 18.54 -4.81 -1.15
CA SER A 120 17.54 -5.39 -2.05
C SER A 120 16.59 -6.32 -1.30
N PRO A 121 15.26 -6.10 -1.41
CA PRO A 121 14.30 -6.93 -0.71
C PRO A 121 14.25 -8.33 -1.31
N THR A 122 13.99 -9.33 -0.46
CA THR A 122 13.70 -10.69 -0.93
C THR A 122 12.24 -10.80 -1.40
N PRO A 123 11.89 -11.78 -2.26
CA PRO A 123 10.51 -11.99 -2.69
C PRO A 123 9.51 -12.15 -1.52
N GLU A 124 9.96 -12.79 -0.43
CA GLU A 124 9.16 -12.95 0.77
C GLU A 124 8.97 -11.62 1.53
N GLN A 125 9.98 -10.75 1.56
CA GLN A 125 9.86 -9.40 2.14
C GLN A 125 8.92 -8.51 1.33
N VAL A 126 8.96 -8.61 0.00
CA VAL A 126 8.03 -7.92 -0.89
C VAL A 126 6.58 -8.32 -0.57
N ARG A 127 6.31 -9.63 -0.54
CA ARG A 127 4.98 -10.16 -0.19
C ARG A 127 4.52 -9.71 1.20
N GLN A 128 5.35 -9.88 2.22
CA GLN A 128 5.03 -9.49 3.59
C GLN A 128 4.71 -8.00 3.72
N TYR A 129 5.47 -7.15 3.03
CA TYR A 129 5.19 -5.71 3.02
C TYR A 129 3.82 -5.42 2.39
N HIS A 130 3.51 -6.01 1.24
CA HIS A 130 2.21 -5.80 0.58
C HIS A 130 1.04 -6.25 1.47
N ASP A 131 1.13 -7.44 2.08
CA ASP A 131 0.09 -7.96 2.98
C ASP A 131 -0.15 -7.03 4.19
N GLN A 132 0.93 -6.53 4.77
CA GLN A 132 0.87 -5.61 5.91
C GLN A 132 0.38 -4.23 5.50
N TYR A 133 0.76 -3.75 4.31
CA TYR A 133 0.26 -2.49 3.77
C TYR A 133 -1.26 -2.56 3.49
N GLN A 134 -1.75 -3.69 2.95
CA GLN A 134 -3.19 -3.90 2.79
C GLN A 134 -3.92 -3.94 4.14
N THR A 135 -3.39 -4.70 5.10
CA THR A 135 -3.95 -4.73 6.47
C THR A 135 -3.98 -3.34 7.10
N PHE A 136 -2.94 -2.54 6.89
CA PHE A 136 -2.86 -1.15 7.34
C PHE A 136 -3.94 -0.28 6.66
N LEU A 137 -4.12 -0.40 5.35
CA LEU A 137 -5.16 0.32 4.62
C LEU A 137 -6.55 -0.05 5.15
N ASP A 138 -6.87 -1.33 5.28
CA ASP A 138 -8.17 -1.80 5.80
C ASP A 138 -8.44 -1.31 7.22
N LYS A 139 -7.39 -1.30 8.06
CA LYS A 139 -7.49 -0.90 9.46
C LYS A 139 -7.69 0.61 9.64
N TYR A 140 -7.13 1.46 8.77
CA TYR A 140 -7.05 2.91 9.01
C TYR A 140 -7.69 3.79 7.93
N ARG A 141 -8.10 3.23 6.78
CA ARG A 141 -8.81 3.97 5.73
C ARG A 141 -10.09 4.58 6.29
N GLY A 142 -10.33 5.85 5.94
CA GLY A 142 -11.49 6.62 6.41
C GLY A 142 -11.47 7.04 7.88
N LYS A 143 -10.54 6.54 8.70
CA LYS A 143 -10.50 6.87 10.14
C LYS A 143 -9.86 8.25 10.38
N GLN A 144 -10.40 8.95 11.39
CA GLN A 144 -9.82 10.18 11.92
C GLN A 144 -8.71 9.82 12.91
N ILE A 145 -7.52 10.36 12.67
CA ILE A 145 -6.32 10.10 13.45
C ILE A 145 -5.62 11.45 13.62
N SER A 146 -5.24 11.80 14.85
CA SER A 146 -4.73 13.14 15.18
C SER A 146 -3.41 13.43 14.46
N ASP A 147 -2.50 12.44 14.45
CA ASP A 147 -1.15 12.55 13.88
C ASP A 147 -1.05 12.12 12.41
N LYS A 148 -2.18 11.91 11.73
CA LYS A 148 -2.24 11.36 10.37
C LYS A 148 -1.36 12.10 9.38
N LYS A 149 -1.36 13.45 9.45
CA LYS A 149 -0.62 14.30 8.52
C LYS A 149 0.89 14.08 8.65
N ARG A 150 1.42 14.24 9.86
CA ARG A 150 2.85 14.07 10.14
C ARG A 150 3.35 12.67 9.78
N MET A 151 2.61 11.63 10.15
CA MET A 151 3.01 10.25 9.85
C MET A 151 2.93 9.93 8.36
N ARG A 152 1.96 10.51 7.65
CA ARG A 152 1.85 10.38 6.19
C ARG A 152 3.01 11.07 5.48
N GLU A 153 3.42 12.26 5.93
CA GLU A 153 4.59 12.96 5.41
C GLU A 153 5.85 12.10 5.59
N ALA A 154 6.07 11.55 6.79
CA ALA A 154 7.21 10.66 7.04
C ALA A 154 7.18 9.39 6.18
N LEU A 155 6.00 8.79 5.98
CA LEU A 155 5.83 7.65 5.08
C LEU A 155 6.10 8.02 3.63
N ASN A 156 5.64 9.17 3.16
CA ASN A 156 5.89 9.63 1.79
C ASN A 156 7.38 9.88 1.55
N ASN A 157 8.09 10.51 2.49
CA ASN A 157 9.54 10.68 2.39
C ASN A 157 10.26 9.34 2.27
N ALA A 158 9.89 8.35 3.09
CA ALA A 158 10.46 7.00 3.00
C ALA A 158 10.16 6.31 1.65
N LYS A 159 8.98 6.56 1.07
CA LYS A 159 8.64 6.09 -0.29
C LYS A 159 9.53 6.76 -1.34
N GLU A 160 9.70 8.07 -1.27
CA GLU A 160 10.57 8.83 -2.20
C GLU A 160 12.02 8.34 -2.11
N GLU A 161 12.55 8.15 -0.90
CA GLU A 161 13.89 7.59 -0.69
C GLU A 161 14.03 6.17 -1.25
N TYR A 162 13.03 5.31 -1.07
CA TYR A 162 13.00 3.97 -1.66
C TYR A 162 13.01 4.03 -3.19
N LEU A 163 12.14 4.86 -3.79
CA LEU A 163 12.06 4.98 -5.24
C LEU A 163 13.35 5.53 -5.84
N ALA A 164 13.98 6.52 -5.18
CA ALA A 164 15.26 7.05 -5.60
C ALA A 164 16.40 6.01 -5.51
N ALA A 165 16.38 5.13 -4.50
CA ALA A 165 17.39 4.08 -4.36
C ALA A 165 17.37 3.05 -5.50
N TYR A 166 16.22 2.88 -6.17
CA TYR A 166 16.02 1.91 -7.26
C TYR A 166 15.70 2.57 -8.61
N GLU A 167 15.97 3.87 -8.75
CA GLU A 167 15.65 4.67 -9.95
C GLU A 167 16.10 3.97 -11.24
N THR A 168 17.36 3.54 -11.32
CA THR A 168 17.91 2.85 -12.50
C THR A 168 17.17 1.57 -12.86
N SER A 169 16.75 0.78 -11.86
CA SER A 169 16.00 -0.47 -12.11
C SER A 169 14.59 -0.17 -12.64
N PHE A 170 13.98 0.91 -12.18
CA PHE A 170 12.69 1.35 -12.69
C PHE A 170 12.78 1.98 -14.09
N GLU A 171 13.83 2.75 -14.35
CA GLU A 171 14.09 3.27 -15.70
C GLU A 171 14.29 2.13 -16.70
N GLU A 172 15.04 1.09 -16.33
CA GLU A 172 15.22 -0.11 -17.16
C GLU A 172 13.87 -0.81 -17.44
N ALA A 173 13.10 -1.11 -16.40
CA ALA A 173 11.79 -1.72 -16.57
C ALA A 173 10.83 -0.86 -17.42
N LEU A 174 10.84 0.46 -17.21
CA LEU A 174 10.01 1.40 -17.96
C LEU A 174 10.42 1.47 -19.43
N ASN A 175 11.72 1.46 -19.72
CA ASN A 175 12.23 1.45 -21.09
C ASN A 175 11.83 0.18 -21.83
N ILE A 176 11.94 -1.00 -21.18
CA ILE A 176 11.47 -2.26 -21.77
C ILE A 176 9.97 -2.19 -22.05
N LEU A 177 9.16 -1.77 -21.08
CA LEU A 177 7.71 -1.65 -21.26
C LEU A 177 7.32 -0.70 -22.39
N ASN A 178 7.98 0.47 -22.49
CA ASN A 178 7.71 1.42 -23.56
C ASN A 178 8.09 0.86 -24.94
N ASN A 179 9.23 0.14 -25.04
CA ASN A 179 9.61 -0.52 -26.28
C ASN A 179 8.56 -1.56 -26.69
N LEU A 180 8.10 -2.40 -25.74
CA LEU A 180 7.05 -3.39 -26.00
C LEU A 180 5.73 -2.75 -26.43
N ILE A 181 5.34 -1.63 -25.82
CA ILE A 181 4.15 -0.85 -26.21
C ILE A 181 4.28 -0.34 -27.66
N ASP A 182 5.46 0.12 -28.06
CA ASP A 182 5.70 0.64 -29.42
C ASP A 182 5.85 -0.47 -30.48
N GLU A 183 6.24 -1.67 -30.07
CA GLU A 183 6.41 -2.84 -30.94
C GLU A 183 5.13 -3.66 -31.08
N TYR A 184 4.33 -3.77 -30.02
CA TYR A 184 3.14 -4.62 -29.98
C TYR A 184 2.19 -4.42 -31.18
N PRO A 185 1.83 -3.19 -31.60
CA PRO A 185 0.94 -2.99 -32.75
C PRO A 185 1.50 -3.54 -34.07
N LYS A 186 2.83 -3.61 -34.22
CA LYS A 186 3.49 -4.18 -35.41
C LYS A 186 3.44 -5.70 -35.36
N LEU A 187 3.78 -6.28 -34.20
CA LEU A 187 3.77 -7.72 -33.98
C LEU A 187 2.35 -8.31 -34.06
N ALA A 188 1.35 -7.55 -33.62
CA ALA A 188 -0.06 -7.90 -33.73
C ALA A 188 -0.54 -8.11 -35.19
N GLN A 189 0.12 -7.50 -36.18
CA GLN A 189 -0.25 -7.67 -37.58
C GLN A 189 0.43 -8.88 -38.21
N SER A 190 1.72 -9.06 -37.93
CA SER A 190 2.52 -10.18 -38.39
C SER A 190 3.83 -10.25 -37.60
N CYS A 191 4.20 -11.45 -37.21
CA CYS A 191 5.41 -11.74 -36.46
C CYS A 191 5.94 -13.15 -36.78
N THR A 192 7.22 -13.35 -36.48
CA THR A 192 7.87 -14.66 -36.49
C THR A 192 7.86 -15.25 -35.08
N LYS A 193 7.99 -16.57 -34.97
CA LYS A 193 8.17 -17.25 -33.66
C LYS A 193 9.25 -16.60 -32.79
N ALA A 194 10.38 -16.23 -33.38
CA ALA A 194 11.48 -15.60 -32.67
C ALA A 194 11.10 -14.24 -32.07
N GLN A 195 10.24 -13.47 -32.77
CA GLN A 195 9.75 -12.19 -32.26
C GLN A 195 8.71 -12.37 -31.15
N VAL A 196 7.87 -13.40 -31.21
CA VAL A 196 6.93 -13.72 -30.13
C VAL A 196 7.69 -14.15 -28.87
N ASP A 197 8.71 -14.99 -29.04
CA ASP A 197 9.58 -15.45 -27.94
C ASP A 197 10.32 -14.27 -27.28
N ASP A 198 10.95 -13.42 -28.10
CA ASP A 198 11.66 -12.23 -27.63
C ASP A 198 10.71 -11.25 -26.92
N PHE A 199 9.51 -11.01 -27.46
CA PHE A 199 8.50 -10.18 -26.83
C PHE A 199 8.11 -10.70 -25.44
N TYR A 200 7.80 -12.00 -25.32
CA TYR A 200 7.41 -12.59 -24.03
C TYR A 200 8.58 -12.66 -23.05
N SER A 201 9.81 -12.90 -23.51
CA SER A 201 11.00 -12.86 -22.67
C SER A 201 11.21 -11.46 -22.08
N GLN A 202 11.18 -10.43 -22.92
CA GLN A 202 11.34 -9.04 -22.47
C GLN A 202 10.20 -8.61 -21.53
N TYR A 203 8.96 -9.04 -21.82
CA TYR A 203 7.82 -8.78 -20.96
C TYR A 203 7.99 -9.44 -19.58
N ASP A 204 8.42 -10.71 -19.54
CA ASP A 204 8.69 -11.44 -18.31
C ASP A 204 9.85 -10.79 -17.52
N ASP A 205 10.90 -10.32 -18.19
CA ASP A 205 12.03 -9.61 -17.57
C ASP A 205 11.60 -8.28 -16.95
N ALA A 206 10.79 -7.48 -17.66
CA ALA A 206 10.25 -6.23 -17.12
C ALA A 206 9.37 -6.48 -15.89
N LEU A 207 8.50 -7.50 -15.95
CA LEU A 207 7.68 -7.88 -14.80
C LEU A 207 8.51 -8.42 -13.64
N ALA A 208 9.58 -9.18 -13.90
CA ALA A 208 10.49 -9.68 -12.87
C ALA A 208 11.20 -8.52 -12.16
N LEU A 209 11.69 -7.53 -12.91
CA LEU A 209 12.28 -6.31 -12.35
C LEU A 209 11.26 -5.59 -11.46
N LEU A 210 10.06 -5.31 -11.96
CA LEU A 210 9.02 -4.62 -11.18
C LEU A 210 8.59 -5.40 -9.93
N ASN A 211 8.42 -6.72 -10.04
CA ASN A 211 7.96 -7.57 -8.95
C ASN A 211 9.06 -7.89 -7.92
N SER A 212 10.31 -7.55 -8.21
CA SER A 212 11.41 -7.60 -7.24
C SER A 212 11.34 -6.46 -6.21
N HIS A 213 10.51 -5.44 -6.44
CA HIS A 213 10.43 -4.24 -5.61
C HIS A 213 9.17 -4.16 -4.77
N ILE A 214 9.29 -3.51 -3.61
CA ILE A 214 8.18 -3.26 -2.67
C ILE A 214 7.22 -2.19 -3.19
N LEU A 215 7.76 -1.15 -3.82
CA LEU A 215 7.01 -0.06 -4.41
C LEU A 215 7.37 0.05 -5.88
N LYS A 216 6.41 0.49 -6.68
CA LYS A 216 6.56 0.74 -8.11
C LYS A 216 6.24 2.21 -8.38
N PRO A 217 7.01 2.90 -9.22
CA PRO A 217 6.62 4.21 -9.72
C PRO A 217 5.32 4.12 -10.50
N THR A 218 4.49 5.15 -10.40
CA THR A 218 3.22 5.23 -11.14
C THR A 218 3.42 5.10 -12.65
N SER A 219 4.51 5.65 -13.21
CA SER A 219 4.83 5.51 -14.63
C SER A 219 5.02 4.06 -15.08
N CYS A 220 5.65 3.22 -14.25
CA CYS A 220 5.81 1.80 -14.53
C CYS A 220 4.48 1.04 -14.45
N GLU A 221 3.65 1.38 -13.45
CA GLU A 221 2.32 0.78 -13.30
C GLU A 221 1.40 1.14 -14.48
N GLU A 222 1.44 2.40 -14.93
CA GLU A 222 0.69 2.88 -16.08
C GLU A 222 1.14 2.22 -17.39
N ALA A 223 2.46 2.10 -17.62
CA ALA A 223 2.99 1.43 -18.81
C ALA A 223 2.65 -0.07 -18.82
N ALA A 224 2.85 -0.78 -17.71
CA ALA A 224 2.50 -2.20 -17.61
C ALA A 224 1.00 -2.43 -17.81
N LYS A 225 0.17 -1.56 -17.22
CA LYS A 225 -1.28 -1.60 -17.41
C LYS A 225 -1.66 -1.34 -18.87
N LYS A 226 -1.10 -0.31 -19.49
CA LYS A 226 -1.38 0.02 -20.90
C LYS A 226 -1.08 -1.17 -21.81
N LEU A 227 0.09 -1.79 -21.65
CA LEU A 227 0.46 -2.95 -22.45
C LEU A 227 -0.50 -4.13 -22.21
N ALA A 228 -0.87 -4.39 -20.96
CA ALA A 228 -1.83 -5.44 -20.63
C ALA A 228 -3.23 -5.18 -21.21
N ASP A 229 -3.71 -3.93 -21.14
CA ASP A 229 -4.99 -3.51 -21.71
C ASP A 229 -4.96 -3.64 -23.25
N ASP A 230 -3.89 -3.19 -23.91
CA ASP A 230 -3.69 -3.32 -25.37
C ASP A 230 -3.64 -4.82 -25.80
N MET A 231 -3.02 -5.67 -24.99
CA MET A 231 -2.98 -7.12 -25.21
C MET A 231 -4.35 -7.78 -25.04
N GLU A 232 -5.10 -7.42 -24.00
CA GLU A 232 -6.44 -7.94 -23.73
C GLU A 232 -7.45 -7.49 -24.79
N GLU A 233 -7.39 -6.24 -25.24
CA GLU A 233 -8.24 -5.72 -26.32
C GLU A 233 -8.01 -6.52 -27.61
N TYR A 234 -6.74 -6.68 -28.01
CA TYR A 234 -6.38 -7.47 -29.18
C TYR A 234 -6.77 -8.96 -29.04
N GLU A 235 -6.62 -9.53 -27.85
CA GLU A 235 -7.05 -10.89 -27.55
C GLU A 235 -8.54 -11.08 -27.80
N ASN A 236 -9.35 -10.16 -27.26
CA ASN A 236 -10.80 -10.19 -27.38
C ASN A 236 -11.26 -10.01 -28.84
N ASP A 237 -10.63 -9.10 -29.58
CA ASP A 237 -10.96 -8.83 -30.99
C ASP A 237 -10.65 -10.03 -31.90
N ASN A 238 -9.68 -10.86 -31.53
CA ASN A 238 -9.21 -11.98 -32.34
C ASN A 238 -9.48 -13.36 -31.70
N MET A 239 -10.38 -13.42 -30.71
CA MET A 239 -10.65 -14.64 -29.92
C MET A 239 -11.02 -15.86 -30.78
N GLU A 240 -11.82 -15.67 -31.83
CA GLU A 240 -12.20 -16.78 -32.74
C GLU A 240 -10.98 -17.36 -33.46
N ILE A 241 -10.04 -16.51 -33.86
CA ILE A 241 -8.80 -16.92 -34.52
C ILE A 241 -7.94 -17.69 -33.52
N PHE A 242 -7.76 -17.19 -32.30
CA PHE A 242 -6.95 -17.90 -31.28
C PHE A 242 -7.53 -19.25 -30.88
N MET A 243 -8.85 -19.35 -30.75
CA MET A 243 -9.53 -20.62 -30.49
C MET A 243 -9.32 -21.62 -31.64
N THR A 244 -9.34 -21.14 -32.89
CA THR A 244 -9.07 -21.97 -34.07
C THR A 244 -7.62 -22.45 -34.08
N THR A 245 -6.67 -21.54 -33.85
CA THR A 245 -5.24 -21.87 -33.75
C THR A 245 -4.97 -22.88 -32.63
N ALA A 246 -5.56 -22.67 -31.45
CA ALA A 246 -5.42 -23.60 -30.32
C ALA A 246 -5.92 -25.00 -30.67
N LYS A 247 -7.06 -25.11 -31.37
CA LYS A 247 -7.60 -26.38 -31.84
C LYS A 247 -6.70 -27.06 -32.87
N GLN A 248 -6.12 -26.29 -33.81
CA GLN A 248 -5.17 -26.82 -34.78
C GLN A 248 -3.93 -27.39 -34.08
N ILE A 249 -3.39 -26.71 -33.06
CA ILE A 249 -2.25 -27.21 -32.27
C ILE A 249 -2.62 -28.52 -31.56
N GLU A 250 -3.83 -28.62 -30.99
CA GLU A 250 -4.32 -29.86 -30.37
C GLU A 250 -4.43 -31.00 -31.38
N GLU A 251 -4.99 -30.76 -32.56
CA GLU A 251 -5.11 -31.75 -33.64
C GLU A 251 -3.72 -32.25 -34.11
N PHE A 252 -2.74 -31.35 -34.24
CA PHE A 252 -1.34 -31.73 -34.52
C PHE A 252 -0.73 -32.58 -33.42
N SER A 253 -0.94 -32.17 -32.16
CA SER A 253 -0.43 -32.90 -31.01
C SER A 253 -1.00 -34.32 -30.95
N GLU A 254 -2.28 -34.51 -31.26
CA GLU A 254 -2.91 -35.82 -31.32
C GLU A 254 -2.36 -36.69 -32.46
N ARG A 255 -2.19 -36.13 -33.67
CA ARG A 255 -1.61 -36.83 -34.82
C ARG A 255 -0.20 -37.33 -34.49
N TYR A 256 0.60 -36.48 -33.86
CA TYR A 256 1.93 -36.85 -33.37
C TYR A 256 1.88 -38.00 -32.35
N ILE A 257 0.97 -37.95 -31.36
CA ILE A 257 0.86 -38.99 -30.33
C ILE A 257 0.37 -40.33 -30.90
N LYS A 258 -0.57 -40.31 -31.85
CA LYS A 258 -1.12 -41.53 -32.46
C LYS A 258 -0.05 -42.30 -33.24
N GLY A 259 0.94 -41.62 -33.80
CA GLY A 259 2.08 -42.25 -34.47
C GLY A 259 1.74 -42.91 -35.81
N ASP A 260 0.55 -42.64 -36.36
CA ASP A 260 0.08 -43.20 -37.64
C ASP A 260 0.69 -42.50 -38.86
N GLU A 261 1.36 -41.37 -38.66
CA GLU A 261 1.92 -40.52 -39.71
C GLU A 261 3.45 -40.39 -39.62
N ASP A 262 4.09 -40.10 -40.75
CA ASP A 262 5.52 -39.81 -40.81
C ASP A 262 5.82 -38.49 -40.08
N VAL A 263 6.67 -38.55 -39.06
CA VAL A 263 6.95 -37.39 -38.21
C VAL A 263 7.68 -36.28 -38.96
N GLY A 264 8.49 -36.61 -39.97
CA GLY A 264 9.15 -35.62 -40.82
C GLY A 264 8.13 -34.81 -41.63
N LYS A 265 7.10 -35.46 -42.17
CA LYS A 265 5.99 -34.78 -42.86
C LYS A 265 5.16 -33.90 -41.92
N LEU A 266 4.87 -34.40 -40.72
CA LEU A 266 4.16 -33.63 -39.70
C LEU A 266 4.95 -32.36 -39.30
N LYS A 267 6.28 -32.47 -39.17
CA LYS A 267 7.17 -31.34 -38.90
C LYS A 267 7.17 -30.33 -40.05
N GLU A 268 7.30 -30.77 -41.30
CA GLU A 268 7.23 -29.87 -42.46
C GLU A 268 5.88 -29.12 -42.56
N GLU A 269 4.77 -29.81 -42.29
CA GLU A 269 3.42 -29.21 -42.28
C GLU A 269 3.32 -28.13 -41.19
N TRP A 270 3.85 -28.43 -40.00
CA TRP A 270 3.88 -27.53 -38.85
C TRP A 270 4.78 -26.30 -39.07
N ASP A 271 6.00 -26.50 -39.57
CA ASP A 271 6.95 -25.41 -39.85
C ASP A 271 6.38 -24.44 -40.89
N LYS A 272 5.67 -24.96 -41.90
CA LYS A 272 5.00 -24.14 -42.91
C LYS A 272 3.87 -23.28 -42.34
N MET A 273 3.10 -23.80 -41.40
CA MET A 273 2.02 -23.05 -40.75
C MET A 273 2.52 -22.00 -39.76
N SER A 274 3.75 -22.14 -39.29
CA SER A 274 4.27 -21.37 -38.17
C SER A 274 5.40 -20.40 -38.56
N THR A 275 5.64 -20.23 -39.86
CA THR A 275 6.66 -19.31 -40.40
C THR A 275 6.27 -17.83 -40.24
N GLU A 276 5.01 -17.50 -40.52
CA GLU A 276 4.43 -16.17 -40.29
C GLU A 276 3.13 -16.35 -39.52
N MET A 277 3.06 -15.74 -38.35
CA MET A 277 1.90 -15.81 -37.48
C MET A 277 1.55 -14.42 -36.96
N MET A 278 0.32 -14.23 -36.52
CA MET A 278 -0.03 -13.07 -35.73
C MET A 278 0.45 -13.29 -34.29
N MET A 279 0.60 -12.20 -33.53
CA MET A 279 0.84 -12.31 -32.09
C MET A 279 -0.27 -13.17 -31.47
N VAL A 280 0.11 -14.16 -30.69
CA VAL A 280 -0.84 -15.05 -30.00
C VAL A 280 -0.76 -14.85 -28.50
N PRO A 281 -1.87 -15.03 -27.76
CA PRO A 281 -1.87 -15.02 -26.31
C PRO A 281 -0.88 -16.03 -25.71
N ARG A 282 -0.42 -15.77 -24.48
CA ARG A 282 0.65 -16.54 -23.84
C ARG A 282 0.30 -18.02 -23.68
N ASP A 283 -0.96 -18.33 -23.41
CA ASP A 283 -1.43 -19.71 -23.25
C ASP A 283 -1.40 -20.49 -24.57
N VAL A 284 -1.67 -19.83 -25.71
CA VAL A 284 -1.51 -20.40 -27.04
C VAL A 284 -0.03 -20.54 -27.38
N TRP A 285 0.80 -19.53 -27.08
CA TRP A 285 2.24 -19.58 -27.27
C TRP A 285 2.89 -20.75 -26.53
N ASP A 286 2.54 -20.96 -25.26
CA ASP A 286 3.05 -22.08 -24.46
C ASP A 286 2.68 -23.45 -25.06
N ARG A 287 1.56 -23.56 -25.80
CA ARG A 287 1.18 -24.79 -26.50
C ARG A 287 2.02 -25.00 -27.77
N ILE A 288 2.34 -23.92 -28.49
CA ILE A 288 3.23 -23.94 -29.66
C ILE A 288 4.61 -24.44 -29.22
N LEU A 289 5.18 -23.84 -28.16
CA LEU A 289 6.48 -24.25 -27.63
C LEU A 289 6.52 -25.74 -27.23
N LYS A 290 5.49 -26.23 -26.53
CA LYS A 290 5.37 -27.66 -26.17
C LYS A 290 5.29 -28.60 -27.37
N LEU A 291 4.70 -28.15 -28.48
CA LEU A 291 4.63 -28.94 -29.69
C LEU A 291 5.99 -28.92 -30.42
N ASP A 292 6.63 -27.75 -30.49
CA ASP A 292 8.00 -27.61 -31.02
C ASP A 292 8.97 -28.55 -30.29
N GLU A 293 9.00 -28.51 -28.95
CA GLU A 293 9.85 -29.36 -28.12
C GLU A 293 9.73 -30.86 -28.46
N ARG A 294 8.53 -31.34 -28.84
CA ARG A 294 8.32 -32.74 -29.22
C ARG A 294 8.94 -33.08 -30.56
N PHE A 295 8.95 -32.15 -31.51
CA PHE A 295 9.61 -32.34 -32.80
C PHE A 295 11.14 -32.28 -32.68
N TRP A 296 11.68 -31.58 -31.67
CA TRP A 296 13.13 -31.52 -31.40
C TRP A 296 13.72 -32.84 -30.86
N VAL A 297 12.94 -33.70 -30.20
CA VAL A 297 13.44 -34.98 -29.61
C VAL A 297 13.83 -36.02 -30.67
N ILE A 298 13.54 -35.77 -31.95
CA ILE A 298 13.70 -36.74 -33.06
C ILE A 298 14.96 -36.47 -33.90
N GLU A 299 15.64 -35.34 -33.70
CA GLU A 299 16.99 -35.07 -34.26
C GLU A 299 18.10 -35.71 -33.42
#